data_AF-A0A524AIS3-F1
#
_entry.id   AF-A0A524AIS3-F1
#
_cell.length_a   1.000
_cell.length_b   1.000
_cell.length_c   1.000
_cell.angle_alpha   90.00
_cell.angle_beta   90.00
_cell.angle_gamma   90.00
#
_symmetry.space_group_name_H-M   'P 1'
#
loop_
_entity.id
_entity.type
_entity.pdbx_description
1 polymer ?
#
loop_
_entity_poly.entity_id
_entity_poly.type
_entity_poly.pdbx_seq_one_letter_code
_entity_poly.pdbx_strand_id
1 'polypeptide(L)'
;MSLYVTWINLIKERADENWLTDSQREVYERILSSWKSHSFINLYGPSGSGKTFIARLLAKKHGYSYTHDLEQSPQGAKHVILDDAQYTRMLRPIARRLSLGRVLLITHSAVSEAMPKVALELNDKDVRQFLATLSNHCDIVFTQTIPEGKDLAEIIRKEVIMQGESHVHQ
;
A
#
# COMPACT_ATOMS: atom_id res chain seq x y z
N MET A 1 0.99 21.54 11.70
CA MET A 1 0.92 20.23 11.00
C MET A 1 2.27 19.56 11.17
N SER A 2 2.35 18.29 11.58
CA SER A 2 3.67 17.65 11.80
C SER A 2 4.38 17.37 10.47
N LEU A 3 5.72 17.46 10.46
CA LEU A 3 6.56 17.18 9.28
C LEU A 3 6.24 15.81 8.66
N TYR A 4 5.98 14.83 9.51
CA TYR A 4 5.52 13.49 9.11
C TYR A 4 4.27 13.52 8.22
N VAL A 5 3.25 14.27 8.62
CA VAL A 5 2.00 14.38 7.84
C VAL A 5 2.26 15.07 6.50
N THR A 6 3.10 16.10 6.48
CA THR A 6 3.50 16.78 5.25
C THR A 6 4.17 15.83 4.27
N TRP A 7 5.17 15.04 4.71
CA TRP A 7 5.87 14.08 3.85
C TRP A 7 4.95 12.97 3.35
N ILE A 8 4.11 12.41 4.22
CA ILE A 8 3.15 11.37 3.83
C ILE A 8 2.16 11.89 2.78
N ASN A 9 1.68 13.13 2.92
CA ASN A 9 0.77 13.72 1.95
C ASN A 9 1.47 13.98 0.62
N LEU A 10 2.69 14.49 0.63
CA LEU A 10 3.51 14.71 -0.56
C LEU A 10 3.73 13.39 -1.33
N ILE A 11 4.10 12.32 -0.62
CA ILE A 11 4.30 10.99 -1.20
C ILE A 11 3.00 10.47 -1.83
N LYS A 12 1.86 10.63 -1.14
CA LYS A 12 0.55 10.19 -1.66
C LYS A 12 0.13 10.97 -2.90
N GLU A 13 0.36 12.28 -2.93
CA GLU A 13 -0.03 13.15 -4.03
C GLU A 13 0.79 12.84 -5.30
N ARG A 14 2.12 12.78 -5.14
CA ARG A 14 3.07 12.52 -6.23
C ARG A 14 3.23 11.05 -6.58
N ALA A 15 2.53 10.15 -5.88
CA ALA A 15 2.59 8.71 -6.10
C ALA A 15 2.48 8.34 -7.59
N ASP A 16 3.52 7.68 -8.08
CA ASP A 16 3.61 7.14 -9.44
C ASP A 16 4.07 5.67 -9.40
N GLU A 17 3.72 4.93 -10.44
CA GLU A 17 4.09 3.52 -10.58
C GLU A 17 5.61 3.32 -10.71
N ASN A 18 6.34 4.30 -11.24
CA ASN A 18 7.80 4.23 -11.32
C ASN A 18 8.50 4.31 -9.96
N TRP A 19 7.76 4.65 -8.89
CA TRP A 19 8.27 4.70 -7.52
C TRP A 19 8.20 3.36 -6.80
N LEU A 20 7.52 2.38 -7.41
CA LEU A 20 7.45 1.03 -6.86
C LEU A 20 8.85 0.42 -6.81
N THR A 21 9.20 -0.13 -5.65
CA THR A 21 10.38 -0.99 -5.52
C THR A 21 10.18 -2.28 -6.33
N ASP A 22 11.25 -3.04 -6.54
CA ASP A 22 11.18 -4.28 -7.33
C ASP A 22 10.12 -5.25 -6.77
N SER A 23 10.13 -5.47 -5.44
CA SER A 23 9.17 -6.36 -4.78
C SER A 23 7.74 -5.82 -4.87
N GLN A 24 7.56 -4.50 -4.75
CA GLN A 24 6.24 -3.88 -4.88
C GLN A 24 5.71 -3.95 -6.32
N ARG A 25 6.58 -3.81 -7.33
CA ARG A 25 6.26 -3.93 -8.74
C ARG A 25 5.83 -5.35 -9.10
N GLU A 26 6.58 -6.35 -8.64
CA GLU A 26 6.22 -7.75 -8.82
C GLU A 26 4.82 -8.05 -8.25
N VAL A 27 4.52 -7.56 -7.05
CA VAL A 27 3.20 -7.69 -6.42
C VAL A 27 2.11 -6.98 -7.22
N TYR A 28 2.38 -5.76 -7.69
CA TYR A 28 1.46 -4.98 -8.52
C TYR A 28 1.08 -5.75 -9.80
N GLU A 29 2.05 -6.30 -10.51
CA GLU A 29 1.83 -7.09 -11.73
C GLU A 29 1.10 -8.43 -11.45
N ARG A 30 1.42 -9.07 -10.33
CA ARG A 30 0.72 -10.29 -9.86
C ARG A 30 -0.77 -10.03 -9.58
N ILE A 31 -1.11 -8.90 -8.98
CA ILE A 31 -2.50 -8.50 -8.75
C ILE A 31 -3.21 -8.31 -10.11
N LEU A 32 -2.60 -7.57 -11.03
CA LEU A 32 -3.19 -7.31 -12.35
C LEU A 32 -3.42 -8.58 -13.17
N SER A 33 -2.46 -9.51 -13.16
CA SER A 33 -2.60 -10.80 -13.86
C SER A 33 -3.68 -11.68 -13.21
N SER A 34 -3.75 -11.71 -11.88
CA SER A 34 -4.72 -12.50 -11.12
C SER A 34 -6.17 -12.06 -11.34
N TRP A 35 -6.42 -10.80 -11.70
CA TRP A 35 -7.76 -10.34 -12.07
C TRP A 35 -8.37 -11.08 -13.26
N LYS A 36 -7.55 -11.66 -14.13
CA LYS A 36 -8.06 -12.36 -15.31
C LYS A 36 -8.91 -13.58 -14.94
N SER A 37 -8.65 -14.21 -13.79
CA SER A 37 -9.27 -15.48 -13.41
C SER A 37 -9.91 -15.50 -12.02
N HIS A 38 -9.75 -14.45 -11.21
CA HIS A 38 -10.23 -14.45 -9.82
C HIS A 38 -11.03 -13.20 -9.47
N SER A 39 -12.13 -13.39 -8.76
CA SER A 39 -12.99 -12.30 -8.25
C SER A 39 -12.54 -11.77 -6.90
N PHE A 40 -11.79 -12.55 -6.12
CA PHE A 40 -11.22 -12.13 -4.84
C PHE A 40 -9.73 -12.43 -4.84
N ILE A 41 -8.93 -11.46 -4.43
CA ILE A 41 -7.49 -11.60 -4.23
C ILE A 41 -7.16 -11.03 -2.86
N ASN A 42 -6.27 -11.69 -2.12
CA ASN A 42 -5.74 -11.15 -0.87
C ASN A 42 -4.30 -10.65 -1.06
N LEU A 43 -4.07 -9.35 -0.87
CA LEU A 43 -2.75 -8.77 -0.69
C LEU A 43 -2.46 -8.72 0.81
N TYR A 44 -1.40 -9.38 1.26
CA TYR A 44 -1.02 -9.39 2.67
C TYR A 44 0.47 -9.11 2.86
N GLY A 45 0.87 -8.74 4.08
CA GLY A 45 2.25 -8.44 4.41
C GLY A 45 2.38 -7.55 5.64
N PRO A 46 3.59 -7.39 6.18
CA PRO A 46 3.84 -6.62 7.40
C PRO A 46 3.41 -5.15 7.27
N SER A 47 3.26 -4.48 8.41
CA SER A 47 3.09 -3.02 8.46
C SER A 47 4.23 -2.33 7.69
N GLY A 48 3.93 -1.17 7.10
CA GLY A 48 4.93 -0.35 6.41
C GLY A 48 5.49 -0.90 5.10
N SER A 49 5.06 -2.08 4.64
CA SER A 49 5.53 -2.68 3.38
C SER A 49 5.07 -1.95 2.11
N GLY A 50 4.09 -1.05 2.22
CA GLY A 50 3.56 -0.29 1.09
C GLY A 50 2.29 -0.85 0.44
N LYS A 51 1.58 -1.79 1.09
CA LYS A 51 0.30 -2.33 0.58
C LYS A 51 -0.71 -1.23 0.22
N THR A 52 -0.93 -0.27 1.12
CA THR A 52 -1.82 0.88 0.89
C THR A 52 -1.31 1.80 -0.23
N PHE A 53 0.01 1.86 -0.45
CA PHE A 53 0.57 2.63 -1.57
C PHE A 53 0.23 1.98 -2.91
N ILE A 54 0.45 0.66 -3.04
CA ILE A 54 0.02 -0.15 -4.20
C ILE A 54 -1.48 0.01 -4.45
N ALA A 55 -2.28 -0.07 -3.39
CA ALA A 55 -3.73 0.10 -3.42
C ALA A 55 -4.16 1.44 -4.03
N ARG A 56 -3.53 2.52 -3.55
CA ARG A 56 -3.79 3.88 -4.05
C ARG A 56 -3.35 4.05 -5.50
N LEU A 57 -2.23 3.44 -5.90
CA LEU A 57 -1.79 3.45 -7.29
C LEU A 57 -2.78 2.72 -8.21
N LEU A 58 -3.28 1.56 -7.81
CA LEU A 58 -4.31 0.84 -8.55
C LEU A 58 -5.60 1.67 -8.69
N ALA A 59 -6.05 2.30 -7.60
CA ALA A 59 -7.19 3.21 -7.63
C ALA A 59 -6.97 4.41 -8.56
N LYS A 60 -5.82 5.08 -8.45
CA LYS A 60 -5.46 6.27 -9.25
C LYS A 60 -5.29 5.95 -10.73
N LYS A 61 -4.59 4.86 -11.09
CA LYS A 61 -4.27 4.51 -12.49
C LYS A 61 -5.40 3.80 -13.22
N HIS A 62 -6.17 2.95 -12.53
CA HIS A 62 -7.20 2.13 -13.17
C HIS A 62 -8.63 2.50 -12.77
N GLY A 63 -8.80 3.53 -11.92
CA GLY A 63 -10.12 3.97 -11.46
C GLY A 63 -10.83 2.94 -10.56
N TYR A 64 -10.08 2.12 -9.82
CA TYR A 64 -10.66 1.16 -8.89
C TYR A 64 -11.31 1.89 -7.70
N SER A 65 -12.44 1.38 -7.23
CA SER A 65 -13.11 1.93 -6.06
C SER A 65 -12.32 1.56 -4.80
N TYR A 66 -11.87 2.54 -4.04
CA TYR A 66 -11.13 2.33 -2.79
C TYR A 66 -12.04 2.58 -1.60
N THR A 67 -12.14 1.63 -0.67
CA THR A 67 -12.98 1.73 0.53
C THR A 67 -12.33 0.99 1.71
N HIS A 68 -12.76 1.34 2.93
CA HIS A 68 -12.49 0.58 4.15
C HIS A 68 -13.69 -0.28 4.57
N ASP A 69 -14.84 -0.06 3.96
CA ASP A 69 -16.06 -0.80 4.19
C ASP A 69 -16.66 -1.23 2.85
N LEU A 70 -16.76 -2.54 2.64
CA LEU A 70 -17.24 -3.09 1.38
C LEU A 70 -18.69 -2.67 1.11
N GLU A 71 -19.51 -2.43 2.14
CA GLU A 71 -20.90 -2.01 2.00
C GLU A 71 -21.05 -0.60 1.42
N GLN A 72 -20.03 0.24 1.58
CA GLN A 72 -19.98 1.60 1.03
C GLN A 72 -19.50 1.64 -0.43
N SER A 73 -19.17 0.48 -1.01
CA SER A 73 -18.71 0.41 -2.39
C SER A 73 -19.85 0.78 -3.35
N PRO A 74 -19.57 1.51 -4.44
CA PRO A 74 -20.55 1.77 -5.48
C PRO A 74 -21.12 0.47 -6.06
N GLN A 75 -22.44 0.40 -6.18
CA GLN A 75 -23.10 -0.74 -6.79
C GLN A 75 -22.63 -0.91 -8.24
N GLY A 76 -22.29 -2.13 -8.64
CA GLY A 76 -21.79 -2.43 -9.97
C GLY A 76 -20.32 -2.04 -10.22
N ALA A 77 -19.56 -1.66 -9.18
CA ALA A 77 -18.15 -1.34 -9.34
C ALA A 77 -17.37 -2.56 -9.88
N LYS A 78 -16.63 -2.35 -10.98
CA LYS A 78 -15.89 -3.43 -11.68
C LYS A 78 -14.76 -3.99 -10.83
N HIS A 79 -14.05 -3.11 -10.11
CA HIS A 79 -12.93 -3.45 -9.25
C HIS A 79 -12.99 -2.61 -7.98
N VAL A 80 -12.90 -3.28 -6.85
CA VAL A 80 -12.96 -2.67 -5.52
C VAL A 80 -11.72 -3.09 -4.74
N ILE A 81 -11.16 -2.14 -4.00
CA ILE A 81 -10.09 -2.34 -3.05
C ILE A 81 -10.68 -2.11 -1.66
N LEU A 82 -10.59 -3.12 -0.81
CA LEU A 82 -10.93 -3.07 0.60
C LEU A 82 -9.63 -3.00 1.41
N ASP A 83 -9.29 -1.81 1.89
CA ASP A 83 -8.08 -1.60 2.68
C ASP A 83 -8.33 -1.80 4.18
N ASP A 84 -7.32 -2.32 4.88
CA ASP A 84 -7.41 -2.76 6.27
C ASP A 84 -8.56 -3.74 6.53
N ALA A 85 -8.71 -4.72 5.63
CA ALA A 85 -9.82 -5.64 5.65
C ALA A 85 -9.70 -6.66 6.79
N GLN A 86 -10.80 -6.87 7.52
CA GLN A 86 -10.99 -8.07 8.32
C GLN A 86 -11.86 -9.04 7.53
N TYR A 87 -11.24 -10.07 6.95
CA TYR A 87 -11.98 -11.00 6.11
C TYR A 87 -13.01 -11.78 6.93
N THR A 88 -14.25 -11.72 6.49
CA THR A 88 -15.31 -12.63 6.92
C THR A 88 -15.93 -13.29 5.70
N ARG A 89 -16.53 -14.47 5.89
CA ARG A 89 -17.27 -15.17 4.81
C ARG A 89 -18.42 -14.34 4.25
N MET A 90 -18.90 -13.33 4.99
CA MET A 90 -19.98 -12.42 4.59
C MET A 90 -19.58 -11.44 3.49
N LEU A 91 -18.29 -11.16 3.29
CA LEU A 91 -17.83 -10.25 2.23
C LEU A 91 -18.20 -10.75 0.83
N ARG A 92 -18.28 -12.06 0.61
CA ARG A 92 -18.67 -12.64 -0.69
C ARG A 92 -20.16 -12.42 -1.01
N PRO A 93 -21.11 -12.73 -0.10
CA PRO A 93 -22.50 -12.30 -0.25
C PRO A 93 -22.67 -10.79 -0.47
N ILE A 94 -21.95 -9.95 0.29
CA ILE A 94 -22.00 -8.49 0.13
C ILE A 94 -21.54 -8.08 -1.28
N ALA A 95 -20.41 -8.60 -1.75
CA ALA A 95 -19.91 -8.32 -3.10
C ALA A 95 -20.92 -8.74 -4.18
N ARG A 96 -21.57 -9.90 -4.02
CA ARG A 96 -22.62 -10.36 -4.96
C ARG A 96 -23.85 -9.45 -4.93
N ARG A 97 -24.30 -9.06 -3.74
CA ARG A 97 -25.44 -8.15 -3.55
C ARG A 97 -25.19 -6.79 -4.21
N LEU A 98 -23.98 -6.28 -4.07
CA LEU A 98 -23.55 -5.02 -4.70
C LEU A 98 -23.14 -5.18 -6.17
N SER A 99 -23.23 -6.39 -6.74
CA SER A 99 -22.81 -6.71 -8.11
C SER A 99 -21.37 -6.28 -8.41
N LEU A 100 -20.46 -6.43 -7.43
CA LEU A 100 -19.06 -6.09 -7.60
C LEU A 100 -18.38 -7.10 -8.51
N GLY A 101 -17.56 -6.62 -9.44
CA GLY A 101 -16.82 -7.49 -10.36
C GLY A 101 -15.69 -8.23 -9.65
N ARG A 102 -14.76 -7.48 -9.06
CA ARG A 102 -13.54 -8.00 -8.42
C ARG A 102 -13.21 -7.22 -7.16
N VAL A 103 -12.67 -7.90 -6.15
CA VAL A 103 -12.38 -7.35 -4.82
C VAL A 103 -10.95 -7.70 -4.39
N LEU A 104 -10.13 -6.67 -4.10
CA LEU A 104 -8.80 -6.81 -3.52
C LEU A 104 -8.89 -6.58 -2.02
N LEU A 105 -8.54 -7.60 -1.24
CA LEU A 105 -8.51 -7.54 0.21
C LEU A 105 -7.10 -7.24 0.65
N ILE A 106 -6.88 -6.12 1.33
CA ILE A 106 -5.59 -5.79 1.93
C ILE A 106 -5.63 -6.14 3.41
N THR A 107 -4.73 -7.01 3.84
CA THR A 107 -4.70 -7.50 5.21
C THR A 107 -3.28 -7.50 5.76
N HIS A 108 -3.14 -7.55 7.09
CA HIS A 108 -1.84 -7.77 7.71
C HIS A 108 -1.34 -9.21 7.50
N SER A 109 -2.23 -10.18 7.68
CA SER A 109 -1.93 -11.61 7.57
C SER A 109 -2.74 -12.26 6.45
N ALA A 110 -2.20 -13.34 5.89
CA ALA A 110 -2.88 -14.11 4.85
C ALA A 110 -4.26 -14.58 5.32
N VAL A 111 -5.29 -14.37 4.50
CA VAL A 111 -6.64 -14.90 4.75
C VAL A 111 -6.60 -16.43 4.67
N SER A 112 -7.22 -17.13 5.61
CA SER A 112 -7.16 -18.61 5.67
C SER A 112 -7.88 -19.30 4.51
N GLU A 113 -8.89 -18.68 3.91
CA GLU A 113 -9.68 -19.30 2.84
C GLU A 113 -8.94 -19.48 1.51
N ALA A 114 -9.48 -20.39 0.69
CA ALA A 114 -9.01 -20.64 -0.67
C ALA A 114 -9.33 -19.44 -1.59
N MET A 115 -8.29 -18.66 -1.87
CA MET A 115 -8.24 -17.60 -2.87
C MET A 115 -6.77 -17.32 -3.22
N PRO A 116 -6.47 -16.65 -4.34
CA PRO A 116 -5.12 -16.16 -4.59
C PRO A 116 -4.66 -15.22 -3.48
N LYS A 117 -3.45 -15.46 -2.99
CA LYS A 117 -2.80 -14.66 -1.97
C LYS A 117 -1.49 -14.15 -2.53
N VAL A 118 -1.26 -12.85 -2.41
CA VAL A 118 -0.05 -12.19 -2.86
C VAL A 118 0.60 -11.58 -1.63
N ALA A 119 1.76 -12.11 -1.27
CA ALA A 119 2.57 -11.60 -0.18
C ALA A 119 3.38 -10.39 -0.67
N LEU A 120 3.41 -9.32 0.12
CA LEU A 120 4.33 -8.21 -0.05
C LEU A 120 5.32 -8.21 1.10
N GLU A 121 6.54 -8.66 0.81
CA GLU A 121 7.67 -8.63 1.74
C GLU A 121 8.79 -7.83 1.10
N LEU A 122 9.36 -6.89 1.86
CA LEU A 122 10.46 -6.07 1.37
C LEU A 122 11.80 -6.70 1.74
N ASN A 123 12.80 -6.43 0.91
CA ASN A 123 14.20 -6.70 1.18
C ASN A 123 14.99 -5.39 1.30
N ASP A 124 16.28 -5.48 1.64
CA ASP A 124 17.09 -4.29 1.89
C ASP A 124 17.35 -3.47 0.61
N LYS A 125 17.29 -4.11 -0.56
CA LYS A 125 17.35 -3.41 -1.85
C LYS A 125 16.11 -2.55 -2.05
N ASP A 126 14.92 -3.04 -1.69
CA ASP A 126 13.68 -2.26 -1.75
C ASP A 126 13.76 -1.01 -0.86
N VAL A 127 14.31 -1.15 0.35
CA VAL A 127 14.50 -0.01 1.26
C VAL A 127 15.41 1.04 0.61
N ARG A 128 16.53 0.64 0.01
CA ARG A 128 17.42 1.58 -0.70
C ARG A 128 16.75 2.25 -1.90
N GLN A 129 15.95 1.49 -2.67
CA GLN A 129 15.17 2.04 -3.77
C GLN A 129 14.18 3.08 -3.27
N PHE A 130 13.47 2.80 -2.18
CA PHE A 130 12.53 3.72 -1.55
C PHE A 130 13.21 5.04 -1.14
N LEU A 131 14.36 4.98 -0.46
CA LEU A 131 15.11 6.17 -0.06
C LEU A 131 15.56 6.99 -1.26
N ALA A 132 16.10 6.34 -2.29
CA ALA A 132 16.51 7.00 -3.52
C ALA A 132 15.32 7.69 -4.22
N THR A 133 14.16 7.03 -4.28
CA THR A 133 12.93 7.61 -4.84
C THR A 133 12.50 8.86 -4.07
N LEU A 134 12.50 8.81 -2.73
CA LEU A 134 12.13 9.97 -1.92
C LEU A 134 13.10 11.13 -2.08
N SER A 135 14.40 10.86 -2.15
CA SER A 135 15.42 11.88 -2.40
C SER A 135 15.25 12.50 -3.79
N ASN A 136 15.03 11.70 -4.83
CA ASN A 136 15.00 12.16 -6.21
C ASN A 136 13.71 12.90 -6.59
N HIS A 137 12.60 12.60 -5.92
CA HIS A 137 11.29 13.08 -6.33
C HIS A 137 10.55 13.95 -5.29
N CYS A 138 10.97 13.88 -4.03
CA CYS A 138 10.35 14.63 -2.94
C CYS A 138 11.34 15.56 -2.23
N ASP A 139 12.61 15.60 -2.66
CA ASP A 139 13.71 16.31 -1.98
C ASP A 139 13.84 15.92 -0.49
N ILE A 140 13.43 14.69 -0.16
CA ILE A 140 13.51 14.13 1.20
C ILE A 140 14.83 13.37 1.31
N VAL A 141 15.79 13.97 2.00
CA VAL A 141 17.10 13.36 2.28
C VAL A 141 17.10 12.81 3.70
N PHE A 142 17.44 11.53 3.81
CA PHE A 142 17.56 10.85 5.10
C PHE A 142 18.95 11.09 5.69
N THR A 143 19.00 11.38 6.99
CA THR A 143 20.24 11.61 7.74
C THR A 143 21.04 10.31 7.91
N GLN A 144 20.37 9.17 8.03
CA GLN A 144 21.03 7.85 8.08
C GLN A 144 21.19 7.26 6.68
N THR A 145 22.41 6.82 6.36
CA THR A 145 22.74 6.21 5.06
C THR A 145 22.03 4.88 4.82
N ILE A 146 21.78 4.10 5.90
CA ILE A 146 21.04 2.83 5.85
C ILE A 146 20.18 2.73 7.11
N PRO A 147 18.86 2.99 7.02
CA PRO A 147 17.97 2.84 8.15
C PRO A 147 17.78 1.37 8.53
N GLU A 148 17.60 1.11 9.82
CA GLU A 148 17.32 -0.23 10.33
C GLU A 148 15.86 -0.64 10.09
N GLY A 149 15.69 -1.84 9.51
CA GLY A 149 14.39 -2.46 9.31
C GLY A 149 13.80 -2.26 7.92
N LYS A 150 12.56 -2.73 7.74
CA LYS A 150 11.86 -2.80 6.45
C LYS A 150 10.47 -2.15 6.48
N ASP A 151 10.06 -1.62 7.62
CA ASP A 151 8.83 -0.84 7.75
C ASP A 151 9.12 0.58 7.24
N LEU A 152 8.73 0.87 6.00
CA LEU A 152 9.02 2.15 5.35
C LEU A 152 8.34 3.33 6.07
N ALA A 153 7.20 3.09 6.72
CA ALA A 153 6.51 4.13 7.46
C ALA A 153 7.27 4.46 8.75
N GLU A 154 7.79 3.45 9.44
CA GLU A 154 8.62 3.61 10.63
C GLU A 154 9.96 4.27 10.30
N ILE A 155 10.57 3.92 9.15
CA ILE A 155 11.78 4.58 8.64
C ILE A 155 11.53 6.09 8.48
N ILE A 156 10.41 6.50 7.86
CA ILE A 156 10.03 7.92 7.75
C ILE A 156 9.82 8.54 9.14
N ARG A 157 9.12 7.86 10.06
CA ARG A 157 8.86 8.39 11.40
C ARG A 157 10.14 8.67 12.17
N LYS A 158 11.06 7.70 12.20
CA LYS A 158 12.36 7.85 12.87
C LYS A 158 13.14 9.03 12.30
N GLU A 159 13.16 9.17 10.98
CA GLU A 159 13.83 10.29 10.31
C GLU A 159 13.23 11.64 10.74
N VAL A 160 11.91 11.75 10.74
CA VAL A 160 11.22 12.98 11.14
C VAL A 160 11.49 13.32 12.62
N ILE A 161 11.56 12.32 13.50
CA ILE A 161 11.90 12.54 14.91
C ILE A 161 13.32 13.08 15.04
N MET A 162 14.30 12.46 14.37
CA MET A 162 15.70 12.92 14.39
C MET A 162 15.85 14.35 13.84
N GLN A 163 15.16 14.69 12.76
CA GLN A 163 15.16 16.06 12.21
C GLN A 163 14.44 17.06 13.11
N GLY A 164 13.36 16.63 13.78
CA GLY A 164 12.63 17.44 14.75
C GLY A 164 13.44 17.74 16.02
N GLU A 165 14.15 16.75 16.57
CA GLU A 165 15.04 16.92 17.74
C GLU A 165 16.23 17.83 17.43
N SER A 166 16.75 17.78 16.20
CA SER A 166 17.83 18.66 15.74
C SER A 166 17.46 20.15 15.68
N HIS A 167 16.16 20.48 15.62
CA HIS A 167 15.66 21.85 15.60
C HIS A 167 15.21 22.39 16.97
N VAL A 168 15.12 21.55 18.00
CA VAL A 168 14.77 21.99 19.37
C VAL A 168 16.03 22.34 20.19
N HIS A 169 17.22 21.94 19.71
CA HIS A 169 18.51 22.18 20.35
C HIS A 169 19.38 23.25 19.66
N GLN A 170 18.80 24.08 18.78
CA GLN A 170 19.43 25.29 18.23
C GLN A 170 18.71 26.53 18.74
#